data_AF-A0A2T2SUZ5-F1
#
_entry.id   AF-A0A2T2SUZ5-F1
#
_cell.length_a   1.000
_cell.length_b   1.000
_cell.length_c   1.000
_cell.angle_alpha   90.00
_cell.angle_beta   90.00
_cell.angle_gamma   90.00
#
_symmetry.space_group_name_H-M   'P 1'
#
loop_
_entity.id
_entity.type
_entity.pdbx_description
1 polymer ?
#
loop_
_entity_poly.entity_id
_entity_poly.type
_entity_poly.pdbx_seq_one_letter_code
_entity_poly.pdbx_strand_id
1 'polypeptide(L)'
;MTAALLRRASSLVRVLLAGALLLLLGRPVSTVAQPDTSQIGEPSTLLIESDTVERDAPFVATERRVARRMLEVAGVTSEDIVYDLGSGDGRIPIIAAKTYGARGVGIEIDPELVA
;
A
#
# COMPACT_ATOMS: atom_id res chain seq x y z
N MET A 1 -38.77 26.96 -31.87
CA MET A 1 -38.08 25.65 -31.93
C MET A 1 -36.55 25.77 -32.02
N THR A 2 -35.92 26.83 -31.48
CA THR A 2 -34.48 27.14 -31.71
C THR A 2 -33.56 26.93 -30.49
N ALA A 3 -34.10 26.92 -29.26
CA ALA A 3 -33.29 26.82 -28.03
C ALA A 3 -32.88 25.38 -27.64
N ALA A 4 -33.53 24.35 -28.22
CA ALA A 4 -33.23 22.94 -27.93
C ALA A 4 -31.97 22.44 -28.65
N LEU A 5 -31.62 23.04 -29.80
CA LEU A 5 -30.44 22.68 -30.58
C LEU A 5 -29.14 23.14 -29.88
N LEU A 6 -29.13 24.37 -29.33
CA LEU A 6 -27.96 24.92 -28.64
C LEU A 6 -27.61 24.18 -27.34
N ARG A 7 -28.63 23.64 -26.63
CA ARG A 7 -28.42 22.84 -25.40
C ARG A 7 -27.86 21.45 -25.69
N ARG A 8 -28.16 20.88 -26.87
CA ARG A 8 -27.58 19.59 -27.31
C ARG A 8 -26.12 19.76 -27.72
N ALA A 9 -25.79 20.87 -28.38
CA ALA A 9 -24.41 21.18 -28.77
C ALA A 9 -23.48 21.38 -27.56
N SER A 10 -23.94 22.05 -26.49
CA SER A 10 -23.12 22.25 -25.27
C SER A 10 -22.96 20.98 -24.43
N SER A 11 -23.95 20.07 -24.45
CA SER A 11 -23.84 18.78 -23.78
C SER A 11 -22.82 17.85 -24.48
N LEU A 12 -22.81 17.86 -25.82
CA LEU A 12 -21.84 17.10 -26.62
C LEU A 12 -20.39 17.55 -26.40
N VAL A 13 -20.15 18.87 -26.35
CA VAL A 13 -18.81 19.42 -26.10
C VAL A 13 -18.29 19.02 -24.71
N ARG A 14 -19.17 18.97 -23.69
CA ARG A 14 -18.80 18.53 -22.34
C ARG A 14 -18.48 17.04 -22.26
N VAL A 15 -19.22 16.19 -22.98
CA VAL A 15 -18.93 14.75 -23.05
C VAL A 15 -17.60 14.49 -23.75
N LEU A 16 -17.31 15.23 -24.83
CA LEU A 16 -16.04 15.12 -25.53
C LEU A 16 -14.85 15.60 -24.68
N LEU A 17 -15.00 16.71 -23.94
CA LEU A 17 -13.98 17.20 -23.01
C LEU A 17 -13.73 16.23 -21.84
N ALA A 18 -14.78 15.65 -21.25
CA ALA A 18 -14.65 14.65 -20.19
C ALA A 18 -14.01 13.36 -20.69
N GLY A 19 -14.37 12.89 -21.89
CA GLY A 19 -13.77 11.71 -22.52
C GLY A 19 -12.28 11.91 -22.85
N ALA A 20 -11.91 13.08 -23.38
CA ALA A 20 -10.51 13.42 -23.64
C ALA A 20 -9.67 13.51 -22.35
N LEU A 21 -10.26 14.02 -21.25
CA LEU A 21 -9.61 14.08 -19.95
C LEU A 21 -9.40 12.68 -19.33
N LEU A 22 -10.37 11.78 -19.51
CA LEU A 22 -10.27 10.39 -19.06
C LEU A 22 -9.19 9.60 -19.84
N LEU A 23 -9.04 9.90 -21.14
CA LEU A 23 -7.98 9.32 -21.98
C LEU A 23 -6.58 9.85 -21.64
N LEU A 24 -6.47 11.07 -21.11
CA LEU A 24 -5.18 11.67 -20.73
C LEU A 24 -4.63 11.12 -19.40
N LEU A 25 -5.50 10.68 -18.48
CA LEU A 25 -5.12 10.18 -17.16
C LEU A 25 -5.01 8.64 -17.07
N GLY A 26 -5.60 7.92 -18.02
CA GLY A 26 -5.67 6.45 -18.02
C GLY A 26 -4.52 5.74 -18.76
N ARG A 27 -3.25 6.11 -18.54
CA ARG A 27 -2.15 5.33 -19.15
C ARG A 27 -2.06 3.97 -18.46
N PRO A 28 -2.03 2.85 -19.22
CA PRO A 28 -1.91 1.52 -18.64
C PRO A 28 -0.56 1.43 -17.92
N VAL A 29 -0.59 1.09 -16.63
CA VAL A 29 0.62 0.75 -15.88
C VAL A 29 1.25 -0.44 -16.60
N SER A 30 2.45 -0.26 -17.12
CA SER A 30 3.20 -1.37 -17.70
C SER A 30 3.47 -2.37 -16.58
N THR A 31 2.89 -3.56 -16.70
CA THR A 31 3.25 -4.72 -15.87
C THR A 31 4.75 -4.91 -15.97
N VAL A 32 5.47 -4.64 -14.88
CA VAL A 32 6.82 -5.17 -14.69
C VAL A 32 6.66 -6.69 -14.61
N ALA A 33 7.17 -7.39 -15.62
CA ALA A 33 7.22 -8.84 -15.61
C ALA A 33 8.05 -9.30 -14.41
N GLN A 34 7.44 -10.12 -13.56
CA GLN A 34 8.08 -10.76 -12.42
C GLN A 34 9.19 -11.69 -12.95
N PRO A 35 10.41 -11.67 -12.38
CA PRO A 35 11.48 -12.55 -12.84
C PRO A 35 11.06 -14.02 -12.74
N ASP A 36 11.35 -14.79 -13.79
CA ASP A 36 11.08 -16.22 -13.88
C ASP A 36 11.85 -16.98 -12.79
N THR A 37 11.15 -17.36 -11.73
CA THR A 37 11.66 -18.15 -10.60
C THR A 37 11.76 -19.66 -10.96
N SER A 38 11.65 -20.02 -12.23
CA SER A 38 11.61 -21.41 -12.71
C SER A 38 12.94 -22.18 -12.62
N GLN A 39 13.95 -21.63 -11.92
CA GLN A 39 15.25 -22.26 -11.65
C GLN A 39 15.53 -22.43 -10.15
N ILE A 40 14.51 -22.45 -9.28
CA ILE A 40 14.69 -23.00 -7.92
C ILE A 40 14.78 -24.53 -8.07
N GLY A 41 15.99 -25.06 -7.94
CA GLY A 41 16.26 -26.50 -7.97
C GLY A 41 15.44 -27.28 -6.93
N GLU A 42 15.13 -28.53 -7.30
CA GLU A 42 14.36 -29.54 -6.58
C GLU A 42 14.34 -29.38 -5.03
N PRO A 43 13.14 -29.42 -4.39
CA PRO A 43 13.03 -29.32 -2.95
C PRO A 43 13.56 -30.61 -2.31
N SER A 44 14.75 -30.52 -1.72
CA SER A 44 15.23 -31.58 -0.83
C SER A 44 14.24 -31.71 0.32
N THR A 45 13.50 -32.81 0.35
CA THR A 45 12.56 -33.18 1.41
C THR A 45 13.35 -33.53 2.67
N LEU A 46 13.94 -32.52 3.30
CA LEU A 46 14.43 -32.61 4.67
C LEU A 46 13.29 -32.14 5.56
N LEU A 47 12.84 -33.03 6.44
CA LEU A 47 11.86 -32.74 7.46
C LEU A 47 12.42 -31.59 8.33
N ILE A 48 12.02 -30.36 8.02
CA ILE A 48 12.22 -29.25 8.95
C ILE A 48 11.22 -29.48 10.06
N GLU A 49 11.71 -30.09 11.13
CA GLU A 49 11.02 -30.14 12.41
C GLU A 49 10.83 -28.69 12.87
N SER A 50 9.61 -28.22 12.67
CA SER A 50 9.13 -26.88 12.99
C SER A 50 8.95 -26.80 14.50
N ASP A 51 9.98 -26.39 15.24
CA ASP A 51 9.71 -25.89 16.60
C ASP A 51 10.64 -24.83 17.20
N THR A 52 11.64 -24.33 16.48
CA THR A 52 12.24 -23.02 16.82
C THR A 52 12.75 -22.36 15.54
N VAL A 53 11.89 -21.59 14.87
CA VAL A 53 12.38 -20.58 13.92
C VAL A 53 13.09 -19.53 14.76
N GLU A 54 14.41 -19.63 14.87
CA GLU A 54 15.22 -18.50 15.34
C GLU A 54 14.89 -17.33 14.42
N ARG A 55 14.28 -16.29 14.97
CA ARG A 55 13.83 -15.15 14.17
C ARG A 55 15.07 -14.38 13.72
N ASP A 56 15.21 -14.18 12.42
CA ASP A 56 16.34 -13.44 11.84
C ASP A 56 16.42 -11.98 12.32
N ALA A 57 15.32 -11.43 12.85
CA ALA A 57 15.24 -10.07 13.38
C ALA A 57 14.68 -10.05 14.83
N PRO A 58 15.44 -9.51 15.82
CA PRO A 58 14.92 -9.28 17.16
C PRO A 58 14.01 -8.04 17.21
N PHE A 59 13.14 -7.98 18.22
CA PHE A 59 12.35 -6.78 18.46
C PHE A 59 13.22 -5.65 19.06
N VAL A 60 13.47 -4.62 18.26
CA VAL A 60 14.09 -3.35 18.69
C VAL A 60 13.24 -2.20 18.19
N ALA A 61 12.65 -1.47 19.12
CA ALA A 61 11.54 -0.61 18.78
C ALA A 61 11.97 0.78 18.27
N THR A 62 11.58 1.15 17.05
CA THR A 62 11.88 2.45 16.42
C THR A 62 11.42 3.63 17.26
N GLU A 63 12.31 4.53 17.67
CA GLU A 63 11.93 5.70 18.48
C GLU A 63 10.75 6.47 17.86
N ARG A 64 9.79 6.93 18.69
CA ARG A 64 8.55 7.58 18.20
C ARG A 64 8.80 8.80 17.32
N ARG A 65 9.88 9.56 17.56
CA ARG A 65 10.27 10.70 16.72
C ARG A 65 10.70 10.26 15.32
N VAL A 66 11.41 9.14 15.23
CA VAL A 66 11.87 8.55 13.97
C VAL A 66 10.68 7.97 13.22
N ALA A 67 9.78 7.25 13.89
CA ALA A 67 8.55 6.73 13.30
C ALA A 67 7.68 7.85 12.68
N ARG A 68 7.48 8.97 13.40
CA ARG A 68 6.80 10.14 12.83
C ARG A 68 7.53 10.69 11.61
N ARG A 69 8.86 10.82 11.69
CA ARG A 69 9.64 11.33 10.56
C ARG A 69 9.58 10.42 9.34
N MET A 70 9.54 9.10 9.53
CA MET A 70 9.34 8.13 8.45
C MET A 70 8.01 8.40 7.74
N LEU A 71 6.91 8.56 8.49
CA LEU A 71 5.59 8.84 7.94
C LEU A 71 5.51 10.23 7.26
N GLU A 72 6.16 11.25 7.82
CA GLU A 72 6.26 12.58 7.19
C GLU A 72 7.03 12.53 5.86
N VAL A 73 8.17 11.85 5.82
CA VAL A 73 8.99 11.73 4.61
C VAL A 73 8.26 10.92 3.54
N ALA A 74 7.48 9.91 3.95
CA ALA A 74 6.61 9.16 3.05
C ALA A 74 5.39 9.95 2.58
N GLY A 75 5.11 11.13 3.16
CA GLY A 75 3.97 11.97 2.78
C GLY A 75 2.62 11.35 3.11
N VAL A 76 2.54 10.55 4.18
CA VAL A 76 1.32 9.82 4.55
C VAL A 76 0.16 10.79 4.83
N THR A 77 -0.99 10.47 4.27
CA THR A 77 -2.26 11.19 4.39
C THR A 77 -3.38 10.26 4.86
N SER A 78 -4.58 10.80 5.06
CA SER A 78 -5.77 10.01 5.41
C SER A 78 -6.28 9.10 4.29
N GLU A 79 -5.80 9.28 3.06
CA GLU A 79 -6.17 8.45 1.91
C GLU A 79 -5.36 7.15 1.85
N ASP A 80 -4.30 7.05 2.66
CA ASP A 80 -3.36 5.94 2.63
C ASP A 80 -3.75 4.77 3.53
N ILE A 81 -3.24 3.59 3.16
CA ILE A 81 -3.20 2.40 4.01
C ILE A 81 -1.74 2.06 4.28
N VAL A 82 -1.30 2.24 5.51
CA VAL A 82 0.08 1.97 5.94
C VAL A 82 0.18 0.54 6.45
N TYR A 83 0.98 -0.27 5.77
CA TYR A 83 1.38 -1.60 6.21
C TYR A 83 2.75 -1.53 6.88
N ASP A 84 2.88 -2.18 8.04
CA ASP A 84 4.14 -2.31 8.77
C ASP A 84 4.50 -3.79 8.92
N LEU A 85 5.63 -4.18 8.32
CA LEU A 85 6.10 -5.57 8.26
C LEU A 85 7.08 -5.83 9.41
N GLY A 86 6.66 -6.58 10.41
CA GLY A 86 7.35 -6.67 11.71
C GLY A 86 6.95 -5.51 12.61
N SER A 87 5.65 -5.35 12.85
CA SER A 87 5.12 -4.15 13.50
C SER A 87 5.46 -4.02 14.98
N GLY A 88 5.92 -5.10 15.63
CA GLY A 88 6.23 -5.14 17.04
C GLY A 88 5.07 -4.63 17.89
N ASP A 89 5.32 -3.59 18.72
CA ASP A 89 4.29 -2.94 19.54
C ASP A 89 3.25 -2.10 18.76
N GLY A 90 3.25 -2.19 17.43
CA GLY A 90 2.30 -1.54 16.54
C GLY A 90 2.46 -0.02 16.43
N ARG A 91 3.56 0.56 16.91
CA ARG A 91 3.69 2.03 17.02
C ARG A 91 3.53 2.75 15.69
N ILE A 92 4.03 2.22 14.58
CA ILE A 92 3.97 2.88 13.27
C ILE A 92 2.51 2.92 12.76
N PRO A 93 1.77 1.80 12.64
CA PRO A 93 0.37 1.85 12.21
C PRO A 93 -0.51 2.64 13.19
N ILE A 94 -0.21 2.62 14.50
CA ILE A 94 -0.91 3.45 15.50
C ILE A 94 -0.68 4.95 15.25
N ILE A 95 0.57 5.38 15.00
CA ILE A 95 0.89 6.77 14.71
C ILE A 95 0.28 7.19 13.37
N ALA A 96 0.37 6.34 12.34
CA ALA A 96 -0.24 6.58 11.03
C ALA A 96 -1.73 6.89 11.18
N ALA A 97 -2.46 6.05 11.92
CA ALA A 97 -3.89 6.27 12.16
C ALA A 97 -4.18 7.50 13.02
N LYS A 98 -3.50 7.64 14.17
CA LYS A 98 -3.81 8.72 15.13
C LYS A 98 -3.39 10.11 14.66
N THR A 99 -2.29 10.23 13.93
CA THR A 99 -1.70 11.52 13.56
C THR A 99 -2.03 11.93 12.13
N TYR A 100 -2.07 10.98 11.19
CA TYR A 100 -2.25 11.27 9.76
C TYR A 100 -3.64 10.88 9.25
N GLY A 101 -4.46 10.20 10.07
CA GLY A 101 -5.79 9.75 9.68
C GLY A 101 -5.79 8.57 8.70
N ALA A 102 -4.62 7.99 8.44
CA ALA A 102 -4.47 6.83 7.56
C ALA A 102 -5.11 5.58 8.18
N ARG A 103 -5.36 4.55 7.37
CA ARG A 103 -5.62 3.21 7.90
C ARG A 103 -4.28 2.52 8.17
N GLY A 104 -4.09 1.93 9.35
CA GLY A 104 -2.86 1.21 9.70
C GLY A 104 -3.10 -0.30 9.78
N VAL A 105 -2.17 -1.11 9.26
CA VAL A 105 -2.14 -2.57 9.38
C VAL A 105 -0.74 -3.00 9.85
N GLY A 106 -0.66 -3.59 11.04
CA GLY A 106 0.57 -4.22 11.53
C GLY A 106 0.57 -5.71 11.22
N ILE A 107 1.68 -6.22 10.71
CA ILE A 107 1.94 -7.64 10.54
C ILE A 107 3.07 -8.01 11.48
N GLU A 108 2.79 -8.87 12.46
CA GLU A 108 3.76 -9.31 13.46
C GLU A 108 3.65 -10.83 13.62
N ILE A 109 4.81 -11.49 13.65
CA ILE A 109 4.91 -12.94 13.78
C ILE A 109 4.93 -13.37 15.25
N ASP A 110 5.39 -12.47 16.13
CA ASP A 110 5.42 -12.72 17.56
C ASP A 110 4.03 -12.57 18.20
N PRO A 111 3.40 -13.66 18.65
CA PRO A 111 2.10 -13.57 19.30
C PRO A 111 2.15 -12.73 20.59
N GLU A 112 3.30 -12.65 21.27
CA GLU A 112 3.45 -11.85 22.49
C GLU A 112 3.42 -10.34 22.23
N LEU A 113 3.70 -9.89 21.00
CA LEU A 113 3.70 -8.47 20.63
C LEU A 113 2.35 -8.02 20.03
N VAL A 114 1.48 -8.95 19.65
CA VAL A 114 0.16 -8.68 19.05
C VAL A 114 -0.95 -8.52 20.09
N ALA A 115 -0.81 -9.16 21.27
CA ALA A 115 -1.87 -9.37 22.24
C ALA A 115 -1.96 -8.32 23.36
#